data_AF-A0A2G9PP41-F1
#
_entry.id   AF-A0A2G9PP41-F1
#
_cell.length_a   1.000
_cell.length_b   1.000
_cell.length_c   1.000
_cell.angle_alpha   90.00
_cell.angle_beta   90.00
_cell.angle_gamma   90.00
#
_symmetry.space_group_name_H-M   'P 1'
#
loop_
_entity.id
_entity.type
_entity.pdbx_description
1 polymer ?
#
loop_
_entity_poly.entity_id
_entity_poly.type
_entity_poly.pdbx_seq_one_letter_code
_entity_poly.pdbx_strand_id
1 'polypeptide(L)'
;MASTAAGKQRIPKVAKVKNKAPAEVQITAEQLLREAKERELELLPPPPKQKITDEEELNDYKLRKRKTFEDNIRKNRTVISNWIKYAQWEESLKEVQRARSIYERALDVDHRNITLWLKYAEMEMKNRQVNHARNIWDRAIIILPRVNQFWYKYTYMEELLGNVAGARMPSVSCAHALKRIVVFHAPVTSHARERFLRAEDPHQVQLAGFLAGDRGYPDWTI
;
A
#
# COMPACT_ATOMS: atom_id res chain seq x y z
N MET A 1 -60.18 37.15 29.35
CA MET A 1 -59.27 36.03 29.03
C MET A 1 -57.84 36.57 28.98
N ALA A 2 -57.12 36.57 30.11
CA ALA A 2 -55.71 36.98 30.15
C ALA A 2 -54.94 35.89 30.92
N SER A 3 -54.19 35.06 30.17
CA SER A 3 -53.35 34.00 30.72
C SER A 3 -51.95 34.59 31.01
N THR A 4 -51.58 34.65 32.28
CA THR A 4 -50.25 35.08 32.74
C THR A 4 -49.25 33.93 32.66
N ALA A 5 -48.21 34.08 31.83
CA ALA A 5 -47.07 33.17 31.75
C ALA A 5 -46.13 33.36 32.95
N ALA A 6 -45.97 32.32 33.78
CA ALA A 6 -45.04 32.33 34.90
C ALA A 6 -43.59 32.13 34.42
N GLY A 7 -42.75 33.16 34.55
CA GLY A 7 -41.32 33.10 34.27
C GLY A 7 -40.55 32.37 35.36
N LYS A 8 -39.70 31.39 34.98
CA LYS A 8 -38.77 30.70 35.89
C LYS A 8 -37.70 31.69 36.41
N GLN A 9 -37.79 32.07 37.68
CA GLN A 9 -36.79 32.91 38.35
C GLN A 9 -35.44 32.17 38.48
N ARG A 10 -34.36 32.73 37.92
CA ARG A 10 -33.00 32.23 38.12
C ARG A 10 -32.43 32.78 39.43
N ILE A 11 -32.22 31.91 40.40
CA ILE A 11 -31.64 32.25 41.70
C ILE A 11 -30.15 32.63 41.50
N PRO A 12 -29.64 33.72 42.12
CA PRO A 12 -28.23 34.10 42.03
C PRO A 12 -27.35 33.05 42.72
N LYS A 13 -26.35 32.50 42.02
CA LYS A 13 -25.39 31.57 42.62
C LYS A 13 -24.46 32.34 43.57
N VAL A 14 -24.62 32.16 44.88
CA VAL A 14 -23.72 32.70 45.92
C VAL A 14 -22.32 32.12 45.74
N ALA A 15 -21.29 32.98 45.78
CA ALA A 15 -19.89 32.57 45.58
C ALA A 15 -19.40 31.68 46.74
N LYS A 16 -19.00 30.45 46.41
CA LYS A 16 -18.55 29.46 47.40
C LYS A 16 -17.10 29.75 47.81
N VAL A 17 -16.84 29.92 49.11
CA VAL A 17 -15.48 30.11 49.66
C VAL A 17 -14.65 28.86 49.36
N LYS A 18 -13.57 29.03 48.57
CA LYS A 18 -12.67 27.92 48.22
C LYS A 18 -11.64 27.70 49.35
N ASN A 19 -11.39 26.44 49.70
CA ASN A 19 -10.28 26.04 50.59
C ASN A 19 -8.94 26.15 49.85
N LYS A 20 -7.90 26.64 50.54
CA LYS A 20 -6.53 26.81 50.01
C LYS A 20 -5.50 25.92 50.72
N ALA A 21 -5.97 24.85 51.35
CA ALA A 21 -5.07 23.84 51.91
C ALA A 21 -4.25 23.18 50.78
N PRO A 22 -3.00 22.76 51.03
CA PRO A 22 -2.19 22.09 50.02
C PRO A 22 -2.85 20.78 49.57
N ALA A 23 -2.83 20.52 48.26
CA ALA A 23 -3.35 19.29 47.69
C ALA A 23 -2.41 18.11 47.97
N GLU A 24 -2.98 16.97 48.34
CA GLU A 24 -2.25 15.74 48.64
C GLU A 24 -1.59 15.13 47.39
N VAL A 25 -2.26 15.22 46.23
CA VAL A 25 -1.74 14.80 44.93
C VAL A 25 -1.43 16.02 44.07
N GLN A 26 -0.17 16.14 43.67
CA GLN A 26 0.27 17.18 42.74
C GLN A 26 -0.02 16.73 41.31
N ILE A 27 -0.63 17.60 40.52
CA ILE A 27 -0.92 17.33 39.11
C ILE A 27 0.42 17.26 38.36
N THR A 28 0.72 16.09 37.81
CA THR A 28 1.94 15.87 37.02
C THR A 28 1.68 16.15 35.54
N ALA A 29 2.75 16.46 34.80
CA ALA A 29 2.66 16.59 33.34
C ALA A 29 2.18 15.29 32.66
N GLU A 30 2.57 14.12 33.19
CA GLU A 30 2.10 12.83 32.67
C GLU A 30 0.58 12.67 32.84
N GLN A 31 0.04 13.02 34.00
CA GLN A 31 -1.40 12.93 34.25
C GLN A 31 -2.20 13.80 33.26
N LEU A 32 -1.74 15.03 33.03
CA LEU A 32 -2.36 15.93 32.05
C LEU A 32 -2.32 15.35 30.64
N LEU A 33 -1.17 14.79 30.23
CA LEU A 33 -1.02 14.19 28.90
C LEU A 33 -1.84 12.91 28.74
N ARG A 34 -1.96 12.08 29.79
CA ARG A 34 -2.79 10.87 29.78
C ARG A 34 -4.26 11.22 29.66
N GLU A 35 -4.75 12.15 30.49
CA GLU A 35 -6.14 12.61 30.42
C GLU A 35 -6.45 13.35 29.10
N ALA A 36 -5.49 14.09 28.54
CA ALA A 36 -5.65 14.72 27.23
C ALA A 36 -5.76 13.65 26.12
N LYS A 37 -4.95 12.60 26.18
CA LYS A 37 -5.01 11.48 25.25
C LYS A 37 -6.34 10.71 25.38
N GLU A 38 -6.77 10.38 26.60
CA GLU A 38 -8.01 9.63 26.88
C GLU A 38 -9.27 10.37 26.43
N ARG A 39 -9.25 11.70 26.39
CA ARG A 39 -10.38 12.47 25.87
C ARG A 39 -10.60 12.28 24.38
N GLU A 40 -9.59 11.83 23.62
CA GLU A 40 -9.66 11.42 22.20
C GLU A 40 -10.53 12.34 21.32
N LEU A 41 -10.55 13.66 21.61
CA LEU A 41 -11.51 14.62 21.05
C LEU A 41 -11.45 14.75 19.51
N GLU A 42 -10.32 14.37 18.92
CA GLU A 42 -10.07 14.47 17.48
C GLU A 42 -10.31 13.13 16.74
N LEU A 43 -10.50 12.02 17.45
CA LEU A 43 -10.78 10.75 16.80
C LEU A 43 -12.24 10.73 16.33
N LEU A 44 -12.40 10.83 15.01
CA LEU A 44 -13.70 10.61 14.40
C LEU A 44 -14.14 9.16 14.64
N PRO A 45 -15.39 8.91 15.08
CA PRO A 45 -15.88 7.55 15.21
C PRO A 45 -15.80 6.84 13.85
N PRO A 46 -15.46 5.54 13.83
CA PRO A 46 -15.42 4.79 12.58
C PRO A 46 -16.81 4.79 11.92
N PRO A 47 -16.87 4.77 10.58
CA PRO A 47 -18.14 4.72 9.87
C PRO A 47 -18.91 3.43 10.21
N PRO A 48 -20.25 3.45 10.25
CA PRO A 48 -21.04 2.27 10.52
C PRO A 48 -20.83 1.21 9.43
N LYS A 49 -20.79 -0.07 9.82
CA LYS A 49 -20.63 -1.20 8.90
C LYS A 49 -21.93 -1.40 8.10
N GLN A 50 -21.99 -0.86 6.88
CA GLN A 50 -23.10 -1.10 5.95
C GLN A 50 -22.87 -2.40 5.17
N LYS A 51 -23.88 -3.27 5.13
CA LYS A 51 -23.88 -4.45 4.25
C LYS A 51 -24.42 -4.02 2.89
N ILE A 52 -23.69 -4.34 1.82
CA ILE A 52 -24.11 -4.05 0.45
C ILE A 52 -24.96 -5.22 -0.02
N THR A 53 -26.23 -4.98 -0.33
CA THR A 53 -27.16 -6.04 -0.79
C THR A 53 -27.32 -6.04 -2.29
N ASP A 54 -27.45 -4.86 -2.89
CA ASP A 54 -27.84 -4.73 -4.30
C ASP A 54 -26.67 -4.32 -5.21
N GLU A 55 -26.75 -4.67 -6.49
CA GLU A 55 -25.74 -4.29 -7.49
C GLU A 55 -25.66 -2.77 -7.68
N GLU A 56 -26.79 -2.05 -7.53
CA GLU A 56 -26.84 -0.60 -7.58
C GLU A 56 -26.06 0.03 -6.41
N GLU A 57 -26.24 -0.49 -5.19
CA GLU A 57 -25.48 -0.06 -4.02
C GLU A 57 -23.98 -0.33 -4.18
N LEU A 58 -23.61 -1.48 -4.76
CA LEU A 58 -22.22 -1.80 -5.06
C LEU A 58 -21.62 -0.81 -6.07
N ASN A 59 -22.39 -0.43 -7.09
CA ASN A 59 -21.96 0.55 -8.09
C ASN A 59 -21.83 1.95 -7.50
N ASP A 60 -22.74 2.38 -6.62
CA ASP A 60 -22.61 3.66 -5.92
C ASP A 60 -21.40 3.66 -4.96
N TYR A 61 -21.16 2.55 -4.25
CA TYR A 61 -19.94 2.37 -3.46
C TYR A 61 -18.69 2.51 -4.33
N LYS A 62 -18.64 1.83 -5.49
CA LYS A 62 -17.53 1.94 -6.43
C LYS A 62 -17.35 3.39 -6.92
N LEU A 63 -18.44 4.07 -7.27
CA LEU A 63 -18.42 5.45 -7.77
C LEU A 63 -17.89 6.42 -6.71
N ARG A 64 -18.38 6.34 -5.47
CA ARG A 64 -17.91 7.16 -4.35
C ARG A 64 -16.42 6.95 -4.10
N LYS A 65 -15.97 5.69 -4.05
CA LYS A 65 -14.55 5.36 -3.83
C LYS A 65 -13.68 5.85 -4.98
N ARG A 66 -14.06 5.63 -6.23
CA ARG A 66 -13.33 6.15 -7.41
C ARG A 66 -13.21 7.66 -7.36
N LYS A 67 -14.30 8.37 -7.06
CA LYS A 67 -14.28 9.83 -6.91
C LYS A 67 -13.27 10.27 -5.86
N THR A 68 -13.24 9.63 -4.68
CA THR A 68 -12.24 9.97 -3.65
C THR A 68 -10.80 9.74 -4.11
N PHE A 69 -10.52 8.67 -4.86
CA PHE A 69 -9.17 8.41 -5.38
C PHE A 69 -8.78 9.39 -6.48
N GLU A 70 -9.66 9.66 -7.44
CA GLU A 70 -9.42 10.62 -8.52
C GLU A 70 -9.27 12.06 -7.97
N ASP A 71 -10.07 12.44 -6.96
CA ASP A 71 -9.92 13.73 -6.30
C ASP A 71 -8.58 13.83 -5.53
N ASN A 72 -8.12 12.74 -4.92
CA ASN A 72 -6.80 12.68 -4.27
C ASN A 72 -5.65 12.79 -5.30
N ILE A 73 -5.80 12.14 -6.46
CA ILE A 73 -4.84 12.24 -7.57
C ILE A 73 -4.86 13.66 -8.16
N ARG A 74 -6.03 14.29 -8.29
CA ARG A 74 -6.15 15.67 -8.78
C ARG A 74 -5.48 16.66 -7.83
N LYS A 75 -5.63 16.49 -6.51
CA LYS A 75 -4.95 17.31 -5.50
C LYS A 75 -3.44 17.09 -5.49
N ASN A 76 -3.01 15.83 -5.53
CA ASN A 76 -1.60 15.43 -5.37
C ASN A 76 -1.16 14.49 -6.50
N ARG A 77 -0.92 15.04 -7.70
CA ARG A 77 -0.59 14.25 -8.90
C ARG A 77 0.74 13.50 -8.79
N THR A 78 1.74 14.08 -8.12
CA THR A 78 3.10 13.54 -8.02
C THR A 78 3.25 12.41 -7.01
N VAL A 79 2.29 12.25 -6.08
CA VAL A 79 2.39 11.29 -4.99
C VAL A 79 1.97 9.90 -5.47
N ILE A 80 2.96 9.07 -5.79
CA ILE A 80 2.78 7.74 -6.40
C ILE A 80 2.02 6.77 -5.48
N SER A 81 2.08 6.96 -4.16
CA SER A 81 1.31 6.13 -3.22
C SER A 81 -0.21 6.21 -3.46
N ASN A 82 -0.72 7.35 -3.94
CA ASN A 82 -2.15 7.51 -4.25
C ASN A 82 -2.55 6.66 -5.45
N TRP A 83 -1.70 6.65 -6.48
CA TRP A 83 -1.86 5.83 -7.67
C TRP A 83 -1.82 4.33 -7.34
N ILE A 84 -0.83 3.90 -6.55
CA ILE A 84 -0.70 2.49 -6.13
C ILE A 84 -1.90 2.05 -5.30
N LYS A 85 -2.33 2.84 -4.31
CA LYS A 85 -3.51 2.52 -3.48
C LYS A 85 -4.77 2.41 -4.33
N TYR A 86 -4.92 3.28 -5.33
CA TYR A 86 -6.08 3.22 -6.22
C TYR A 86 -6.07 1.96 -7.09
N ALA A 87 -4.92 1.64 -7.70
CA ALA A 87 -4.78 0.45 -8.53
C ALA A 87 -4.97 -0.85 -7.73
N GLN A 88 -4.43 -0.93 -6.51
CA GLN A 88 -4.65 -2.08 -5.60
C GLN A 88 -6.13 -2.25 -5.21
N TRP A 89 -6.86 -1.14 -5.07
CA TRP A 89 -8.29 -1.21 -4.77
C TRP A 89 -9.08 -1.78 -5.97
N GLU A 90 -8.79 -1.33 -7.20
CA GLU A 90 -9.41 -1.92 -8.40
C GLU A 90 -8.99 -3.40 -8.62
N GLU A 91 -7.74 -3.77 -8.25
CA GLU A 91 -7.27 -5.16 -8.23
C GLU A 91 -8.11 -6.02 -7.28
N SER A 92 -8.44 -5.52 -6.08
CA SER A 92 -9.28 -6.26 -5.12
C SER A 92 -10.71 -6.50 -5.62
N LEU A 93 -11.20 -5.65 -6.52
CA LEU A 93 -12.48 -5.82 -7.23
C LEU A 93 -12.38 -6.71 -8.47
N LYS A 94 -11.19 -7.25 -8.79
CA LYS A 94 -10.86 -8.00 -10.02
C LYS A 94 -11.07 -7.21 -11.31
N GLU A 95 -11.12 -5.88 -11.25
CA GLU A 95 -11.27 -5.01 -12.41
C GLU A 95 -9.89 -4.64 -13.00
N VAL A 96 -9.18 -5.66 -13.50
CA VAL A 96 -7.78 -5.57 -13.94
C VAL A 96 -7.58 -4.54 -15.07
N GLN A 97 -8.54 -4.42 -15.98
CA GLN A 97 -8.44 -3.48 -17.11
C GLN A 97 -8.39 -2.01 -16.65
N ARG A 98 -9.13 -1.66 -15.59
CA ARG A 98 -9.06 -0.32 -15.00
C ARG A 98 -7.74 -0.13 -14.26
N ALA A 99 -7.30 -1.14 -13.50
CA ALA A 99 -6.00 -1.11 -12.83
C ALA A 99 -4.85 -0.86 -13.82
N ARG A 100 -4.86 -1.49 -15.01
CA ARG A 100 -3.89 -1.22 -16.09
C ARG A 100 -3.89 0.23 -16.52
N SER A 101 -5.06 0.80 -16.80
CA SER A 101 -5.16 2.21 -17.19
C SER A 101 -4.62 3.15 -16.11
N ILE A 102 -4.83 2.84 -14.83
CA ILE A 102 -4.29 3.62 -13.71
C ILE A 102 -2.77 3.51 -13.65
N TYR A 103 -2.19 2.31 -13.83
CA TYR A 103 -0.74 2.12 -13.86
C TYR A 103 -0.09 2.83 -15.04
N GLU A 104 -0.66 2.73 -16.25
CA GLU A 104 -0.14 3.46 -17.43
C GLU A 104 -0.20 4.98 -17.22
N ARG A 105 -1.32 5.51 -16.70
CA ARG A 105 -1.43 6.93 -16.32
C ARG A 105 -0.41 7.33 -15.26
N ALA A 106 -0.10 6.44 -14.31
CA ALA A 106 0.91 6.69 -13.29
C ALA A 106 2.33 6.68 -13.89
N LEU A 107 2.59 5.81 -14.88
CA LEU A 107 3.86 5.76 -15.60
C LEU A 107 4.07 7.02 -16.44
N ASP A 108 3.01 7.59 -17.02
CA ASP A 108 3.07 8.90 -17.69
C ASP A 108 3.45 10.04 -16.74
N VAL A 109 3.18 9.90 -15.44
CA VAL A 109 3.57 10.89 -14.42
C VAL A 109 5.04 10.70 -14.04
N ASP A 110 5.42 9.48 -13.65
CA ASP A 110 6.79 9.14 -13.25
C ASP A 110 7.18 7.73 -13.70
N HIS A 111 7.73 7.66 -14.91
CA HIS A 111 8.24 6.43 -15.50
C HIS A 111 9.58 5.95 -14.89
N ARG A 112 10.23 6.75 -14.04
CA ARG A 112 11.53 6.40 -13.43
C ARG A 112 11.36 5.66 -12.10
N ASN A 113 10.16 5.72 -11.52
CA ASN A 113 9.91 5.08 -10.24
C ASN A 113 9.89 3.55 -10.35
N ILE A 114 10.85 2.91 -9.69
CA ILE A 114 11.03 1.45 -9.70
C ILE A 114 9.83 0.72 -9.09
N THR A 115 9.28 1.25 -7.99
CA THR A 115 8.18 0.59 -7.26
C THR A 115 6.91 0.48 -8.09
N LEU A 116 6.67 1.44 -8.99
CA LEU A 116 5.51 1.45 -9.86
C LEU A 116 5.55 0.30 -10.88
N TRP A 117 6.71 0.12 -11.54
CA TRP A 117 6.95 -1.00 -12.44
C TRP A 117 6.82 -2.35 -11.73
N LEU A 118 7.39 -2.48 -10.52
CA LEU A 118 7.29 -3.70 -9.73
C LEU A 118 5.84 -4.03 -9.38
N LYS A 119 5.07 -3.06 -8.87
CA LYS A 119 3.66 -3.27 -8.51
C LYS A 119 2.80 -3.58 -9.73
N TYR A 120 3.08 -2.96 -10.87
CA TYR A 120 2.36 -3.22 -12.10
C TYR A 120 2.58 -4.66 -12.60
N ALA A 121 3.84 -5.09 -12.67
CA ALA A 121 4.16 -6.46 -13.06
C ALA A 121 3.67 -7.51 -12.04
N GLU A 122 3.79 -7.25 -10.74
CA GLU A 122 3.24 -8.11 -9.67
C GLU A 122 1.73 -8.33 -9.83
N MET A 123 0.99 -7.28 -10.19
CA MET A 123 -0.45 -7.35 -10.39
C MET A 123 -0.83 -8.21 -11.61
N GLU A 124 -0.12 -8.12 -12.73
CA GLU A 124 -0.36 -9.02 -13.88
C GLU A 124 0.01 -10.48 -13.56
N MET A 125 1.08 -10.70 -12.79
CA MET A 125 1.48 -12.04 -12.36
C MET A 125 0.41 -12.70 -11.47
N LYS A 126 -0.14 -11.95 -10.50
CA LYS A 126 -1.24 -12.44 -9.64
C LYS A 126 -2.49 -12.80 -10.43
N ASN A 127 -2.79 -12.03 -11.47
CA ASN A 127 -3.94 -12.25 -12.35
C ASN A 127 -3.68 -13.30 -13.45
N ARG A 128 -2.53 -13.99 -13.42
CA ARG A 128 -2.10 -15.03 -14.39
C ARG A 128 -1.94 -14.54 -15.82
N GLN A 129 -1.73 -13.24 -16.03
CA GLN A 129 -1.57 -12.62 -17.35
C GLN A 129 -0.10 -12.53 -17.75
N VAL A 130 0.48 -13.67 -18.10
CA VAL A 130 1.92 -13.83 -18.33
C VAL A 130 2.42 -12.98 -19.50
N ASN A 131 1.68 -12.93 -20.62
CA ASN A 131 2.10 -12.18 -21.80
C ASN A 131 2.17 -10.67 -21.53
N HIS A 132 1.22 -10.14 -20.74
CA HIS A 132 1.23 -8.74 -20.34
C HIS A 132 2.39 -8.46 -19.38
N ALA A 133 2.62 -9.34 -18.40
CA ALA A 133 3.77 -9.23 -17.50
C ALA A 133 5.10 -9.20 -18.27
N ARG A 134 5.28 -10.05 -19.29
CA ARG A 134 6.47 -10.05 -20.15
C ARG A 134 6.68 -8.72 -20.85
N ASN A 135 5.64 -8.18 -21.48
CA ASN A 135 5.70 -6.88 -22.15
C ASN A 135 6.07 -5.74 -21.19
N ILE A 136 5.56 -5.79 -19.94
CA ILE A 136 5.89 -4.80 -18.91
C ILE A 136 7.36 -4.92 -18.50
N TRP A 137 7.87 -6.13 -18.27
CA TRP A 137 9.28 -6.36 -17.92
C TRP A 137 10.22 -5.91 -19.03
N ASP A 138 9.90 -6.23 -20.29
CA ASP A 138 10.71 -5.81 -21.45
C ASP A 138 10.74 -4.27 -21.55
N ARG A 139 9.61 -3.59 -21.38
CA ARG A 139 9.53 -2.12 -21.33
C ARG A 139 10.36 -1.54 -20.17
N ALA A 140 10.22 -2.09 -18.97
CA ALA A 140 10.93 -1.62 -17.78
C ALA A 140 12.45 -1.71 -17.96
N ILE A 141 12.94 -2.81 -18.54
CA ILE A 141 14.36 -3.04 -18.83
C ILE A 141 14.90 -2.03 -19.86
N ILE A 142 14.12 -1.72 -20.90
CA ILE A 142 14.51 -0.75 -21.93
C ILE A 142 14.63 0.66 -21.35
N ILE A 143 13.69 1.07 -20.51
CA ILE A 143 13.65 2.42 -19.93
C ILE A 143 14.71 2.58 -18.82
N LEU A 144 14.89 1.55 -17.99
CA LEU A 144 15.75 1.59 -16.80
C LEU A 144 16.74 0.40 -16.77
N PRO A 145 17.70 0.33 -17.71
CA PRO A 145 18.59 -0.82 -17.86
C PRO A 145 19.54 -1.01 -16.68
N ARG A 146 19.81 0.05 -15.91
CA ARG A 146 20.73 0.04 -14.76
C ARG A 146 20.12 -0.56 -13.49
N VAL A 147 18.81 -0.78 -13.47
CA VAL A 147 18.10 -1.27 -12.28
C VAL A 147 18.12 -2.79 -12.28
N ASN A 148 19.03 -3.37 -11.48
CA ASN A 148 19.22 -4.82 -11.38
C ASN A 148 17.98 -5.58 -10.89
N GLN A 149 17.11 -4.92 -10.11
CA GLN A 149 15.90 -5.54 -9.56
C GLN A 149 14.95 -6.07 -10.65
N PHE A 150 14.83 -5.36 -11.78
CA PHE A 150 13.98 -5.80 -12.89
C PHE A 150 14.51 -7.07 -13.55
N TRP A 151 15.82 -7.14 -13.78
CA TRP A 151 16.46 -8.31 -14.35
C TRP A 151 16.24 -9.55 -13.48
N TYR A 152 16.44 -9.45 -12.16
CA TYR A 152 16.26 -10.58 -11.24
C TYR A 152 14.80 -11.07 -11.18
N LYS A 153 13.83 -10.16 -11.07
CA LYS A 153 12.40 -10.54 -11.02
C LYS A 153 11.94 -11.11 -12.37
N TYR A 154 12.45 -10.62 -13.49
CA TYR A 154 12.11 -11.13 -14.82
C TYR A 154 12.67 -12.52 -15.08
N THR A 155 13.95 -12.78 -14.77
CA THR A 155 14.53 -14.13 -14.90
C THR A 155 13.83 -15.13 -13.98
N TYR A 156 13.50 -14.71 -12.75
CA TYR A 156 12.75 -15.55 -11.81
C TYR A 156 11.37 -15.93 -12.34
N MET A 157 10.66 -14.99 -12.97
CA MET A 157 9.37 -15.28 -13.60
C MET A 157 9.50 -16.28 -14.77
N GLU A 158 10.47 -16.11 -15.67
CA GLU A 158 10.68 -17.06 -16.78
C GLU A 158 11.12 -18.45 -16.31
N GLU A 159 11.90 -18.54 -15.22
CA GLU A 159 12.25 -19.80 -14.56
C GLU A 159 11.02 -20.51 -13.97
N LEU A 160 10.11 -19.77 -13.31
CA LEU A 160 8.86 -20.32 -12.79
C LEU A 160 7.94 -20.86 -13.89
N LEU A 161 8.03 -20.30 -15.09
CA LEU A 161 7.30 -20.78 -16.28
C LEU A 161 8.00 -21.94 -16.99
N GLY A 162 9.22 -22.33 -16.57
CA GLY A 162 10.02 -23.39 -17.19
C GLY A 162 10.68 -22.99 -18.52
N ASN A 163 10.64 -21.71 -18.89
CA ASN A 163 11.19 -21.23 -20.16
C ASN A 163 12.69 -20.89 -20.01
N VAL A 164 13.53 -21.92 -20.02
CA VAL A 164 14.99 -21.79 -19.85
C VAL A 164 15.63 -20.95 -20.97
N ALA A 165 15.09 -21.02 -22.19
CA ALA A 165 15.57 -20.19 -23.30
C ALA A 165 15.24 -18.71 -23.10
N GLY A 166 14.01 -18.42 -22.65
CA GLY A 166 13.55 -17.07 -22.30
C GLY A 166 14.34 -16.46 -21.15
N ALA A 167 14.72 -17.23 -20.13
CA ALA A 167 15.51 -16.72 -19.00
C ALA A 167 16.99 -16.40 -19.35
N ARG A 168 17.53 -17.04 -20.40
CA ARG A 168 18.91 -16.80 -20.86
C ARG A 168 19.08 -15.47 -21.60
N MET A 169 18.08 -15.03 -22.35
CA MET A 169 18.18 -13.80 -23.16
C MET A 169 18.34 -12.53 -22.30
N PRO A 170 17.55 -12.33 -21.22
CA PRO A 170 17.71 -11.20 -20.32
C PRO A 170 19.00 -11.28 -19.52
N SER A 171 19.44 -12.47 -19.09
CA SER A 171 20.70 -12.61 -18.34
C SER A 171 21.93 -12.31 -19.19
N VAL A 172 21.96 -12.71 -20.46
CA VAL A 172 23.01 -12.34 -21.41
C VAL A 172 22.98 -10.83 -21.70
N SER A 173 21.79 -10.26 -21.90
CA SER A 173 21.60 -8.82 -22.14
C SER A 173 21.99 -7.99 -20.92
N CYS A 174 21.65 -8.45 -19.71
CA CYS A 174 22.05 -7.88 -18.43
C CYS A 174 23.57 -7.92 -18.27
N ALA A 175 24.22 -9.05 -18.53
CA ALA A 175 25.68 -9.16 -18.49
C ALA A 175 26.35 -8.23 -19.50
N HIS A 176 25.78 -8.04 -20.69
CA HIS A 176 26.28 -7.09 -21.69
C HIS A 176 26.06 -5.62 -21.26
N ALA A 177 24.90 -5.30 -20.68
CA ALA A 177 24.58 -3.98 -20.14
C ALA A 177 25.45 -3.63 -18.92
N LEU A 178 25.74 -4.60 -18.05
CA LEU A 178 26.62 -4.46 -16.89
C LEU A 178 28.09 -4.38 -17.30
N LYS A 179 28.54 -5.15 -18.30
CA LYS A 179 29.90 -5.03 -18.89
C LYS A 179 30.18 -3.63 -19.46
N ARG A 180 29.15 -2.86 -19.84
CA ARG A 180 29.26 -1.45 -20.25
C ARG A 180 29.39 -0.45 -19.09
N ILE A 181 29.18 -0.86 -17.84
CA ILE A 181 29.13 0.03 -16.66
C ILE A 181 30.18 -0.32 -15.60
N VAL A 182 30.52 -1.60 -15.37
CA VAL A 182 31.65 -1.99 -14.51
C VAL A 182 32.21 -3.33 -15.00
N VAL A 183 33.54 -3.41 -15.12
CA VAL A 183 34.29 -4.66 -15.33
C VAL A 183 34.04 -5.58 -14.14
N PHE A 184 33.07 -6.48 -14.22
CA PHE A 184 33.00 -7.63 -13.31
C PHE A 184 32.38 -8.83 -14.01
N HIS A 185 33.23 -9.81 -14.32
CA HIS A 185 32.84 -11.16 -14.70
C HIS A 185 32.46 -11.90 -13.42
N ALA A 186 31.20 -12.29 -13.26
CA ALA A 186 30.84 -13.33 -12.30
C ALA A 186 29.70 -14.19 -12.88
N PRO A 187 29.84 -15.53 -12.87
CA PRO A 187 28.82 -16.43 -13.35
C PRO A 187 27.60 -16.45 -12.42
N VAL A 188 26.43 -16.60 -13.03
CA VAL A 188 25.14 -16.76 -12.35
C VAL A 188 25.12 -18.09 -11.60
N THR A 189 25.48 -18.09 -10.32
CA THR A 189 25.27 -19.23 -9.42
C THR A 189 24.80 -18.75 -8.06
N SER A 190 23.61 -19.20 -7.65
CA SER A 190 23.03 -19.33 -6.28
C SER A 190 23.12 -18.17 -5.27
N HIS A 191 24.20 -17.41 -5.23
CA HIS A 191 24.49 -16.40 -4.21
C HIS A 191 23.61 -15.14 -4.32
N ALA A 192 23.12 -14.80 -5.51
CA ALA A 192 22.15 -13.72 -5.70
C ALA A 192 20.78 -14.05 -5.08
N ARG A 193 20.43 -15.34 -5.00
CA ARG A 193 19.18 -15.85 -4.43
C ARG A 193 19.14 -15.67 -2.90
N GLU A 194 20.26 -15.88 -2.22
CA GLU A 194 20.38 -15.72 -0.76
C GLU A 194 20.45 -14.24 -0.32
N ARG A 195 21.13 -13.38 -1.08
CA ARG A 195 21.20 -11.94 -0.75
C ARG A 195 19.87 -11.21 -0.94
N PHE A 196 19.02 -11.68 -1.85
CA PHE A 196 17.71 -11.09 -2.08
C PHE A 196 16.68 -11.48 -1.00
N LEU A 197 16.71 -12.73 -0.52
CA LEU A 197 15.86 -13.19 0.59
C LEU A 197 16.14 -12.47 1.93
N ARG A 198 17.34 -11.91 2.12
CA ARG A 198 17.69 -11.12 3.32
C ARG A 198 17.24 -9.66 3.29
N ALA A 199 16.74 -9.17 2.15
CA ALA A 199 16.46 -7.74 1.93
C ALA A 199 14.97 -7.41 1.77
N GLU A 200 14.06 -8.38 1.96
CA GLU A 200 12.61 -8.12 1.94
C GLU A 200 12.10 -7.93 3.38
N ASP A 201 11.47 -6.77 3.63
CA ASP A 201 10.77 -6.45 4.87
C ASP A 201 9.78 -7.58 5.26
N PRO A 202 9.69 -7.97 6.54
CA PRO A 202 8.88 -9.10 7.00
C PRO A 202 7.36 -8.97 6.74
N HIS A 203 6.89 -7.81 6.30
CA HIS A 203 5.48 -7.55 5.96
C HIS A 203 5.05 -8.02 4.56
N GLN A 204 5.97 -8.37 3.64
CA GLN A 204 5.62 -8.83 2.28
C GLN A 204 5.61 -10.36 2.09
N VAL A 205 6.03 -11.14 3.10
CA VAL A 205 6.26 -12.59 3.01
C VAL A 205 4.97 -13.42 2.90
N GLN A 206 3.79 -12.84 3.19
CA GLN A 206 2.52 -13.58 3.20
C GLN A 206 2.00 -14.03 1.81
N LEU A 207 2.54 -13.52 0.70
CA LEU A 207 2.06 -13.87 -0.66
C LEU A 207 2.84 -15.00 -1.34
N ALA A 208 4.04 -15.36 -0.84
CA ALA A 208 4.85 -16.42 -1.44
C ALA A 208 4.41 -17.84 -1.01
N GLY A 209 3.69 -17.96 0.12
CA GLY A 209 3.26 -19.25 0.67
C GLY A 209 2.08 -19.92 -0.04
N PHE A 210 1.37 -19.23 -0.95
CA PHE A 210 0.10 -19.73 -1.49
C PHE A 210 0.24 -20.60 -2.76
N LEU A 211 1.43 -20.66 -3.38
CA LEU A 211 1.65 -21.42 -4.63
C LEU A 211 2.59 -22.62 -4.48
N ALA A 212 3.23 -22.80 -3.32
CA ALA A 212 4.08 -23.95 -3.03
C ALA A 212 3.39 -24.80 -1.96
N GLY A 213 2.62 -25.80 -2.41
CA GLY A 213 2.10 -26.84 -1.53
C GLY A 213 3.23 -27.48 -0.73
N ASP A 214 3.05 -27.51 0.59
CA ASP A 214 3.75 -28.26 1.63
C ASP A 214 5.22 -28.64 1.39
N ARG A 215 6.10 -27.91 2.07
CA ARG A 215 7.14 -28.52 2.94
C ARG A 215 7.54 -27.49 4.01
N GLY A 216 7.30 -27.86 5.26
CA GLY A 216 7.14 -26.96 6.40
C GLY A 216 8.34 -26.12 6.82
N TYR A 217 8.01 -25.05 7.55
CA TYR A 217 8.85 -24.31 8.50
C TYR A 217 7.97 -23.97 9.73
N PRO A 218 8.56 -23.75 10.92
CA PRO A 218 8.08 -24.22 12.21
C PRO A 218 7.13 -23.24 12.90
N ASP A 219 6.35 -23.82 13.81
CA ASP A 219 5.56 -23.13 14.84
C ASP A 219 6.31 -21.98 15.49
N TRP A 220 5.66 -20.82 15.56
CA TRP A 220 5.87 -19.86 16.63
C TRP A 220 4.52 -19.40 17.16
N THR A 221 4.14 -20.06 18.24
CA THR A 221 3.08 -19.71 19.17
C THR A 221 3.37 -18.34 19.81
N ILE A 222 2.30 -17.55 19.93
CA ILE A 222 2.10 -16.24 20.60
C ILE A 222 2.71 -15.02 19.90
#